data_AF-A0A2N8M023-F1
#
_entry.id   AF-A0A2N8M023-F1
#
_cell.length_a   1.000
_cell.length_b   1.000
_cell.length_c   1.000
_cell.angle_alpha   90.00
_cell.angle_beta   90.00
_cell.angle_gamma   90.00
#
_symmetry.space_group_name_H-M   'P 1'
#
loop_
_entity.id
_entity.type
_entity.pdbx_description
1 polymer ?
#
loop_
_entity_poly.entity_id
_entity_poly.type
_entity_poly.pdbx_seq_one_letter_code
_entity_poly.pdbx_strand_id
1 'polypeptide(L)'
;MLTDLLQQVGIVLPQQEWQKPVIGVSACLTGQNVRYDGDHKRNGIVMHQLAPLLRFRETCPEVSIGLGIPRAPIQVVQTEQGQRVKAVDDPSRDFTDALEDVASTLGEPLCGFILKARSPSCGHLTTPLHDEYGNDNGIGSGAFARKLHELYPRIALANETDLEKPAFLQQFVLQVFCYQQWHHNDHQGSWLQERLTQSDALNEPLKTHFQHYLSRLSQAMH
;
A
#
# COMPACT_ATOMS: atom_id res chain seq x y z
N MET A 1 -6.25 -0.53 -22.01
CA MET A 1 -5.15 -1.06 -21.19
C MET A 1 -4.80 -0.05 -20.08
N LEU A 2 -4.01 -0.41 -19.06
CA LEU A 2 -3.65 0.52 -17.98
C LEU A 2 -2.86 1.74 -18.50
N THR A 3 -2.03 1.54 -19.52
CA THR A 3 -1.28 2.61 -20.21
C THR A 3 -2.18 3.61 -20.92
N ASP A 4 -3.21 3.13 -21.62
CA ASP A 4 -4.15 4.00 -22.33
C ASP A 4 -4.92 4.88 -21.35
N LEU A 5 -5.30 4.32 -20.19
CA LEU A 5 -5.95 5.05 -19.10
C LEU A 5 -5.06 6.18 -18.57
N LEU A 6 -3.78 5.91 -18.36
CA LEU A 6 -2.82 6.93 -17.90
C LEU A 6 -2.71 8.07 -18.94
N GLN A 7 -2.57 7.72 -20.22
CA GLN A 7 -2.47 8.71 -21.29
C GLN A 7 -3.75 9.53 -21.46
N GLN A 8 -4.92 8.92 -21.24
CA GLN A 8 -6.23 9.59 -21.30
C GLN A 8 -6.34 10.74 -20.29
N VAL A 9 -5.66 10.64 -19.15
CA VAL A 9 -5.56 11.72 -18.15
C VAL A 9 -4.24 12.48 -18.22
N GLY A 10 -3.57 12.47 -19.38
CA GLY A 10 -2.35 13.23 -19.66
C GLY A 10 -1.11 12.82 -18.87
N ILE A 11 -1.09 11.62 -18.30
CA ILE A 11 0.11 11.09 -17.66
C ILE A 11 1.07 10.65 -18.75
N VAL A 12 2.24 11.29 -18.78
CA VAL A 12 3.35 10.87 -19.65
C VAL A 12 3.94 9.57 -19.10
N LEU A 13 3.98 8.53 -19.94
CA LEU A 13 4.55 7.24 -19.56
C LEU A 13 6.08 7.30 -19.51
N PRO A 14 6.72 6.62 -18.54
CA PRO A 14 8.17 6.56 -18.42
C PRO A 14 8.77 5.81 -19.62
N GLN A 15 9.84 6.36 -20.19
CA GLN A 15 10.60 5.72 -21.27
C GLN A 15 11.80 4.91 -20.74
N GLN A 16 12.22 5.22 -19.51
CA GLN A 16 13.36 4.59 -18.85
C GLN A 16 12.96 4.05 -17.48
N GLU A 17 13.64 3.00 -17.02
CA GLU A 17 13.33 2.33 -15.75
C GLU A 17 13.36 3.30 -14.56
N TRP A 18 14.38 4.16 -14.49
CA TRP A 18 14.55 5.12 -13.40
C TRP A 18 13.43 6.17 -13.29
N GLN A 19 12.67 6.39 -14.38
CA GLN A 19 11.52 7.29 -14.41
C GLN A 19 10.24 6.64 -13.88
N LYS A 20 10.19 5.32 -13.69
CA LYS A 20 9.00 4.64 -13.18
C LYS A 20 8.76 5.00 -11.71
N PRO A 21 7.49 5.14 -11.28
CA PRO A 21 7.16 5.33 -9.88
C PRO A 21 7.72 4.20 -9.02
N VAL A 22 8.23 4.55 -7.85
CA VAL A 22 8.70 3.59 -6.86
C VAL A 22 7.57 3.32 -5.87
N ILE A 23 7.17 2.06 -5.73
CA ILE A 23 6.17 1.64 -4.74
C ILE A 23 6.74 0.58 -3.82
N GLY A 24 6.24 0.52 -2.59
CA GLY A 24 6.48 -0.60 -1.71
C GLY A 24 5.58 -1.78 -2.06
N VAL A 25 6.06 -3.00 -1.85
CA VAL A 25 5.28 -4.23 -2.06
C VAL A 25 5.60 -5.22 -0.96
N SER A 26 4.57 -5.83 -0.38
CA SER A 26 4.78 -6.95 0.55
C SER A 26 5.56 -8.06 -0.15
N ALA A 27 6.77 -8.39 0.32
CA ALA A 27 7.73 -9.22 -0.41
C ALA A 27 7.22 -10.63 -0.75
N CYS A 28 6.26 -11.17 0.02
CA CYS A 28 5.64 -12.44 -0.33
C CYS A 28 4.83 -12.39 -1.64
N LEU A 29 4.34 -11.21 -2.04
CA LEU A 29 3.56 -11.00 -3.27
C LEU A 29 4.42 -11.02 -4.53
N THR A 30 5.73 -10.83 -4.40
CA THR A 30 6.67 -10.91 -5.52
C THR A 30 7.30 -12.30 -5.67
N GLY A 31 7.00 -13.21 -4.74
CA GLY A 31 7.49 -14.59 -4.76
C GLY A 31 8.62 -14.89 -3.79
N GLN A 32 8.96 -13.96 -2.89
CA GLN A 32 9.90 -14.28 -1.82
C GLN A 32 9.24 -15.18 -0.76
N ASN A 33 9.96 -16.23 -0.34
CA ASN A 33 9.53 -17.19 0.66
C ASN A 33 9.69 -16.64 2.08
N VAL A 34 8.96 -15.58 2.41
CA VAL A 34 9.10 -14.82 3.67
C VAL A 34 7.91 -14.97 4.61
N ARG A 35 6.90 -15.78 4.25
CA ARG A 35 5.73 -16.00 5.10
C ARG A 35 6.09 -16.82 6.33
N TYR A 36 5.21 -16.77 7.32
CA TYR A 36 5.38 -17.50 8.57
C TYR A 36 5.50 -19.02 8.37
N ASP A 37 4.88 -19.56 7.32
CA ASP A 37 4.91 -20.97 6.92
C ASP A 37 6.09 -21.32 5.99
N GLY A 38 6.98 -20.37 5.68
CA GLY A 38 8.12 -20.58 4.79
C GLY A 38 7.80 -20.52 3.30
N ASP A 39 6.57 -20.16 2.92
CA ASP A 39 6.12 -20.07 1.53
C ASP A 39 6.03 -18.61 1.06
N HIS A 40 5.58 -18.40 -0.18
CA HIS A 40 5.26 -17.11 -0.76
C HIS A 40 3.76 -16.95 -1.07
N LYS A 41 3.37 -15.79 -1.58
CA LYS A 41 2.04 -15.53 -2.18
C LYS A 41 2.18 -14.74 -3.48
N ARG A 42 3.07 -15.19 -4.36
CA ARG A 42 3.34 -14.56 -5.66
C ARG A 42 2.02 -14.22 -6.38
N ASN A 43 1.81 -12.95 -6.67
CA ASN A 43 0.57 -12.44 -7.23
C ASN A 43 0.72 -12.08 -8.71
N GLY A 44 -0.16 -12.61 -9.56
CA GLY A 44 -0.08 -12.41 -11.02
C GLY A 44 -0.33 -10.96 -11.48
N ILE A 45 -1.21 -10.22 -10.80
CA ILE A 45 -1.48 -8.80 -11.12
C ILE A 45 -0.23 -7.97 -10.80
N VAL A 46 0.34 -8.17 -9.61
CA VAL A 46 1.57 -7.51 -9.18
C VAL A 46 2.71 -7.78 -10.17
N MET A 47 2.93 -9.04 -10.52
CA MET A 47 4.09 -9.42 -11.34
C MET A 47 3.92 -9.18 -12.84
N HIS A 48 2.72 -9.34 -13.40
CA HIS A 48 2.51 -9.29 -14.86
C HIS A 48 1.90 -7.97 -15.33
N GLN A 49 1.11 -7.29 -14.50
CA GLN A 49 0.46 -6.03 -14.88
C GLN A 49 1.16 -4.80 -14.30
N LEU A 50 1.62 -4.88 -13.05
CA LEU A 50 2.19 -3.73 -12.35
C LEU A 50 3.71 -3.63 -12.45
N ALA A 51 4.44 -4.74 -12.35
CA ALA A 51 5.90 -4.75 -12.47
C ALA A 51 6.43 -4.14 -13.79
N PRO A 52 5.76 -4.29 -14.95
CA PRO A 52 6.19 -3.60 -16.17
C PRO A 52 6.12 -2.07 -16.08
N LEU A 53 5.26 -1.53 -15.22
CA LEU A 53 4.97 -0.09 -15.11
C LEU A 53 5.68 0.58 -13.92
N LEU A 54 6.07 -0.18 -12.90
CA LEU A 54 6.47 0.33 -11.59
C LEU A 54 7.79 -0.30 -11.12
N ARG A 55 8.50 0.39 -10.23
CA ARG A 55 9.66 -0.13 -9.50
C ARG A 55 9.25 -0.56 -8.11
N PHE A 56 9.58 -1.79 -7.72
CA PHE A 56 9.21 -2.33 -6.41
C PHE A 56 10.34 -2.18 -5.38
N ARG A 57 9.97 -1.68 -4.20
CA ARG A 57 10.72 -1.84 -2.94
C ARG A 57 10.03 -2.95 -2.14
N GLU A 58 10.60 -4.14 -2.20
CA GLU A 58 10.06 -5.30 -1.50
C GLU A 58 10.29 -5.15 0.01
N THR A 59 9.27 -5.44 0.81
CA THR A 59 9.35 -5.31 2.27
C THR A 59 8.60 -6.43 2.95
N CYS A 60 9.22 -7.06 3.93
CA CYS A 60 8.55 -7.96 4.88
C CYS A 60 8.81 -7.42 6.29
N PRO A 61 7.86 -6.70 6.90
CA PRO A 61 8.07 -6.08 8.20
C PRO A 61 8.47 -7.09 9.28
N GLU A 62 7.88 -8.29 9.25
CA GLU A 62 8.17 -9.38 10.20
C GLU A 62 9.63 -9.85 10.11
N VAL A 63 10.18 -9.98 8.91
CA VAL A 63 11.60 -10.34 8.72
C VAL A 63 12.51 -9.17 9.10
N SER A 64 12.11 -7.93 8.77
CA SER A 64 12.87 -6.72 9.10
C SER A 64 13.06 -6.53 10.61
N ILE A 65 12.09 -6.96 11.44
CA ILE A 65 12.21 -6.93 12.91
C ILE A 65 12.89 -8.17 13.49
N GLY A 66 13.43 -9.06 12.64
CA GLY A 66 14.20 -10.23 13.05
C GLY A 66 13.40 -11.50 13.29
N LEU A 67 12.12 -11.59 12.90
CA LEU A 67 11.40 -12.86 12.97
C LEU A 67 11.91 -13.84 11.90
N GLY A 68 12.02 -15.11 12.28
CA GLY A 68 12.51 -16.18 11.42
C GLY A 68 11.57 -16.59 10.28
N ILE A 69 12.06 -17.51 9.46
CA ILE A 69 11.30 -18.20 8.41
C ILE A 69 11.63 -19.70 8.51
N PRO A 70 10.67 -20.58 8.86
CA PRO A 70 9.33 -20.27 9.35
C PRO A 70 9.35 -19.60 10.75
N ARG A 71 8.20 -19.12 11.21
CA ARG A 71 8.00 -18.50 12.54
C ARG A 71 6.62 -18.81 13.09
N ALA A 72 6.48 -18.69 14.42
CA ALA A 72 5.18 -18.74 15.07
C ALA A 72 4.27 -17.59 14.56
N PRO A 73 2.95 -17.83 14.41
CA PRO A 73 2.01 -16.78 14.03
C PRO A 73 1.95 -15.65 15.05
N ILE A 74 1.68 -14.44 14.54
CA ILE A 74 1.32 -13.26 15.32
C ILE A 74 -0.08 -12.81 14.93
N GLN A 75 -0.75 -12.03 15.76
CA GLN A 75 -2.12 -11.61 15.56
C GLN A 75 -2.36 -10.17 16.03
N VAL A 76 -3.35 -9.50 15.46
CA VAL A 76 -3.81 -8.19 15.95
C VAL A 76 -4.79 -8.42 17.08
N VAL A 77 -4.55 -7.77 18.23
CA VAL A 77 -5.34 -7.86 19.45
C VAL A 77 -5.78 -6.45 19.86
N GLN A 78 -7.06 -6.27 20.15
CA GLN A 78 -7.60 -5.08 20.77
C GLN A 78 -7.29 -5.11 22.27
N THR A 79 -6.57 -4.11 22.75
CA THR A 79 -6.22 -3.93 24.16
C THR A 79 -6.68 -2.55 24.65
N GLU A 80 -6.55 -2.28 25.94
CA GLU A 80 -6.76 -0.93 26.51
C GLU A 80 -5.83 0.13 25.88
N GLN A 81 -4.65 -0.27 25.41
CA GLN A 81 -3.68 0.59 24.73
C GLN A 81 -3.94 0.71 23.22
N GLY A 82 -5.04 0.16 22.71
CA GLY A 82 -5.37 0.10 21.30
C GLY A 82 -5.00 -1.23 20.65
N GLN A 83 -4.90 -1.23 19.31
CA GLN A 83 -4.60 -2.42 18.51
C GLN A 83 -3.10 -2.75 18.56
N ARG A 84 -2.75 -3.88 19.18
CA ARG A 84 -1.39 -4.39 19.32
C ARG A 84 -1.19 -5.65 18.47
N VAL A 85 0.03 -5.92 18.04
CA VAL A 85 0.41 -7.15 17.33
C VAL A 85 1.21 -8.03 18.28
N LYS A 86 0.61 -9.14 18.70
CA LYS A 86 1.18 -10.05 19.72
C LYS A 86 1.40 -11.45 19.16
N ALA A 87 2.32 -12.21 19.73
CA ALA A 87 2.48 -13.62 19.38
C ALA A 87 1.23 -14.42 19.80
N VAL A 88 0.87 -15.43 19.01
CA VAL A 88 -0.27 -16.32 19.33
C VAL A 88 0.11 -17.33 20.41
N ASP A 89 1.35 -17.81 20.41
CA ASP A 89 1.88 -18.82 21.34
C ASP A 89 2.30 -18.22 22.69
N ASP A 90 2.73 -16.96 22.70
CA ASP A 90 3.11 -16.21 23.91
C ASP A 90 2.65 -14.74 23.81
N PRO A 91 1.44 -14.42 24.31
CA PRO A 91 0.89 -13.06 24.27
C PRO A 91 1.67 -11.99 25.03
N SER A 92 2.69 -12.36 25.83
CA SER A 92 3.59 -11.39 26.46
C SER A 92 4.54 -10.73 25.46
N ARG A 93 4.74 -11.37 24.30
CA ARG A 93 5.58 -10.86 23.21
C ARG A 93 4.77 -9.95 22.30
N ASP A 94 5.07 -8.66 22.37
CA ASP A 94 4.46 -7.60 21.57
C ASP A 94 5.46 -7.11 20.51
N PHE A 95 5.04 -7.10 19.25
CA PHE A 95 5.84 -6.70 18.09
C PHE A 95 5.37 -5.37 17.48
N THR A 96 4.38 -4.72 18.06
CA THR A 96 3.71 -3.55 17.46
C THR A 96 4.70 -2.47 17.10
N ASP A 97 5.48 -2.01 18.08
CA ASP A 97 6.34 -0.83 17.90
C ASP A 97 7.47 -1.11 16.91
N ALA A 98 8.07 -2.31 16.97
CA ALA A 98 9.07 -2.74 16.01
C ALA A 98 8.50 -2.81 14.57
N LEU A 99 7.27 -3.29 14.39
CA LEU A 99 6.61 -3.34 13.08
C LEU A 99 6.25 -1.93 12.56
N GLU A 100 5.84 -1.03 13.45
CA GLU A 100 5.60 0.38 13.12
C GLU A 100 6.90 1.09 12.70
N ASP A 101 8.01 0.81 13.38
CA ASP A 101 9.32 1.39 13.06
C ASP A 101 9.80 1.04 11.65
N VAL A 102 9.45 -0.13 11.11
CA VAL A 102 9.78 -0.49 9.72
C VAL A 102 9.11 0.47 8.72
N ALA A 103 7.91 0.98 9.01
CA ALA A 103 7.25 1.96 8.13
C ALA A 103 8.02 3.29 8.10
N SER A 104 8.61 3.66 9.23
CA SER A 104 9.45 4.86 9.36
C SER A 104 10.74 4.78 8.55
N THR A 105 11.21 3.58 8.20
CA THR A 105 12.45 3.40 7.41
C THR A 105 12.25 3.39 5.89
N LEU A 106 11.01 3.46 5.38
CA LEU A 106 10.72 3.23 3.95
C LEU A 106 11.32 4.27 2.99
N GLY A 107 11.62 5.47 3.49
CA GLY A 107 12.30 6.55 2.77
C GLY A 107 11.59 7.04 1.50
N GLU A 108 11.97 8.21 1.01
CA GLU A 108 11.45 8.75 -0.25
C GLU A 108 12.38 8.41 -1.45
N PRO A 109 11.89 8.43 -2.70
CA PRO A 109 10.49 8.57 -3.09
C PRO A 109 9.69 7.26 -2.87
N LEU A 110 8.45 7.40 -2.39
CA LEU A 110 7.48 6.31 -2.27
C LEU A 110 6.13 6.82 -2.80
N CYS A 111 5.62 6.23 -3.88
CA CYS A 111 4.41 6.69 -4.57
C CYS A 111 3.16 5.85 -4.25
N GLY A 112 3.36 4.71 -3.59
CA GLY A 112 2.29 3.83 -3.17
C GLY A 112 2.82 2.58 -2.49
N PHE A 113 1.91 1.74 -2.01
CA PHE A 113 2.25 0.47 -1.40
C PHE A 113 1.18 -0.61 -1.68
N ILE A 114 1.63 -1.81 -2.05
CA ILE A 114 0.76 -3.00 -2.18
C ILE A 114 0.99 -3.93 -1.00
N LEU A 115 -0.06 -4.10 -0.21
CA LEU A 115 -0.06 -4.80 1.05
C LEU A 115 -0.63 -6.22 0.92
N LYS A 116 -0.11 -7.16 1.71
CA LYS A 116 -0.72 -8.48 1.85
C LYS A 116 -1.92 -8.42 2.80
N ALA A 117 -3.12 -8.56 2.24
CA ALA A 117 -4.40 -8.62 2.94
C ALA A 117 -4.39 -9.65 4.06
N ARG A 118 -5.11 -9.34 5.13
CA ARG A 118 -5.25 -10.16 6.34
C ARG A 118 -3.96 -10.40 7.12
N SER A 119 -2.82 -9.80 6.74
CA SER A 119 -1.57 -9.93 7.48
C SER A 119 -1.64 -9.11 8.78
N PRO A 120 -1.19 -9.67 9.93
CA PRO A 120 -1.07 -8.95 11.19
C PRO A 120 -0.05 -7.80 11.16
N SER A 121 0.80 -7.74 10.12
CA SER A 121 1.74 -6.64 9.90
C SER A 121 1.27 -5.74 8.77
N CYS A 122 0.98 -6.33 7.61
CA CYS A 122 0.77 -5.58 6.37
C CYS A 122 -0.70 -5.35 6.01
N GLY A 123 -1.69 -6.08 6.53
CA GLY A 123 -3.06 -5.90 6.07
C GLY A 123 -3.61 -4.53 6.47
N HIS A 124 -4.14 -3.75 5.54
CA HIS A 124 -4.80 -2.48 5.83
C HIS A 124 -6.32 -2.68 5.84
N LEU A 125 -6.96 -2.52 6.99
CA LEU A 125 -8.40 -2.70 7.20
C LEU A 125 -8.94 -4.05 6.67
N THR A 126 -8.10 -5.08 6.69
CA THR A 126 -8.44 -6.44 6.23
C THR A 126 -8.04 -7.51 7.24
N THR A 127 -7.42 -7.12 8.36
CA THR A 127 -6.80 -8.06 9.28
C THR A 127 -7.75 -8.48 10.39
N PRO A 128 -7.93 -9.80 10.63
CA PRO A 128 -8.70 -10.27 11.78
C PRO A 128 -8.20 -9.65 13.08
N LEU A 129 -9.12 -9.04 13.81
CA LEU A 129 -8.88 -8.42 15.11
C LEU A 129 -9.45 -9.35 16.17
N HIS A 130 -8.65 -9.68 17.19
CA HIS A 130 -9.12 -10.46 18.33
C HIS A 130 -9.21 -9.58 19.58
N ASP A 131 -10.00 -9.97 20.59
CA ASP A 131 -9.91 -9.41 21.93
C ASP A 131 -8.79 -10.09 22.76
N GLU A 132 -8.56 -9.64 23.99
CA GLU A 132 -7.52 -10.19 24.88
C GLU A 132 -7.79 -11.64 25.32
N TYR A 133 -9.01 -12.14 25.11
CA TYR A 133 -9.42 -13.52 25.39
C TYR A 133 -9.32 -14.42 24.15
N GLY A 134 -8.92 -13.87 23.00
CA GLY A 134 -8.78 -14.59 21.74
C GLY A 134 -10.07 -14.72 20.92
N ASN A 135 -11.15 -14.01 21.29
CA ASN A 135 -12.38 -14.02 20.51
C ASN A 135 -12.28 -13.08 19.31
N ASP A 136 -13.04 -13.38 18.25
CA ASP A 136 -13.19 -12.46 17.11
C ASP A 136 -13.80 -11.12 17.56
N ASN A 137 -13.11 -10.04 17.20
CA ASN A 137 -13.46 -8.66 17.50
C ASN A 137 -13.47 -7.81 16.22
N GLY A 138 -13.67 -8.44 15.05
CA GLY A 138 -13.88 -7.78 13.78
C GLY A 138 -12.62 -7.64 12.94
N ILE A 139 -12.49 -6.51 12.25
CA ILE A 139 -11.42 -6.26 11.28
C ILE A 139 -10.66 -4.98 11.64
N GLY A 140 -9.34 -5.10 11.72
CA GLY A 140 -8.40 -4.01 11.95
C GLY A 140 -7.31 -3.94 10.88
N SER A 141 -6.23 -3.24 11.22
CA SER A 141 -5.02 -3.16 10.41
C SER A 141 -3.84 -3.76 11.14
N GLY A 142 -2.90 -4.32 10.39
CA GLY A 142 -1.59 -4.64 10.94
C GLY A 142 -0.80 -3.39 11.31
N ALA A 143 0.13 -3.53 12.26
CA ALA A 143 0.89 -2.42 12.82
C ALA A 143 1.65 -1.61 11.76
N PHE A 144 2.40 -2.28 10.89
CA PHE A 144 3.12 -1.62 9.79
C PHE A 144 2.18 -0.88 8.85
N ALA A 145 1.05 -1.48 8.46
CA ALA A 145 0.11 -0.87 7.53
C ALA A 145 -0.60 0.37 8.12
N ARG A 146 -0.93 0.31 9.41
CA ARG A 146 -1.47 1.46 10.15
C ARG A 146 -0.45 2.59 10.16
N LYS A 147 0.80 2.31 10.56
CA LYS A 147 1.85 3.34 10.61
C LYS A 147 2.20 3.92 9.25
N LEU A 148 2.23 3.06 8.22
CA LEU A 148 2.43 3.47 6.83
C LEU A 148 1.37 4.49 6.38
N HIS A 149 0.10 4.24 6.71
CA HIS A 149 -1.00 5.15 6.35
C HIS A 149 -0.88 6.50 7.08
N GLU A 150 -0.45 6.50 8.35
CA GLU A 150 -0.19 7.72 9.12
C GLU A 150 0.96 8.56 8.55
N LEU A 151 2.07 7.91 8.20
CA LEU A 151 3.28 8.58 7.71
C LEU A 151 3.14 9.06 6.25
N TYR A 152 2.41 8.31 5.42
CA TYR A 152 2.26 8.59 3.99
C TYR A 152 0.79 8.69 3.58
N PRO A 153 0.01 9.65 4.12
CA PRO A 153 -1.45 9.70 3.91
C PRO A 153 -1.88 9.98 2.47
N ARG A 154 -0.94 10.42 1.60
CA ARG A 154 -1.18 10.83 0.22
C ARG A 154 -0.81 9.79 -0.83
N ILE A 155 -0.03 8.77 -0.47
CA ILE A 155 0.37 7.73 -1.42
C ILE A 155 -0.78 6.76 -1.67
N ALA A 156 -0.76 6.07 -2.81
CA ALA A 156 -1.76 5.05 -3.09
C ALA A 156 -1.53 3.83 -2.18
N LEU A 157 -2.57 3.37 -1.48
CA LEU A 157 -2.50 2.17 -0.64
C LEU A 157 -3.54 1.16 -1.13
N ALA A 158 -3.11 -0.08 -1.35
CA ALA A 158 -4.02 -1.16 -1.76
C ALA A 158 -3.62 -2.47 -1.06
N ASN A 159 -4.61 -3.25 -0.63
CA ASN A 159 -4.38 -4.67 -0.41
C ASN A 159 -4.38 -5.39 -1.76
N GLU A 160 -3.65 -6.51 -1.89
CA GLU A 160 -3.60 -7.26 -3.15
C GLU A 160 -4.97 -7.74 -3.63
N THR A 161 -5.89 -8.01 -2.70
CA THR A 161 -7.27 -8.40 -3.00
C THR A 161 -8.11 -7.26 -3.59
N ASP A 162 -7.77 -6.00 -3.30
CA ASP A 162 -8.45 -4.84 -3.89
C ASP A 162 -8.15 -4.77 -5.39
N LEU A 163 -6.93 -5.11 -5.77
CA LEU A 163 -6.43 -5.05 -7.15
C LEU A 163 -7.11 -6.07 -8.09
N GLU A 164 -7.79 -7.08 -7.55
CA GLU A 164 -8.58 -8.04 -8.35
C GLU A 164 -9.78 -7.36 -9.02
N LYS A 165 -10.26 -6.24 -8.45
CA LYS A 165 -11.34 -5.44 -9.04
C LYS A 165 -10.73 -4.45 -10.04
N PRO A 166 -11.11 -4.50 -11.33
CA PRO A 166 -10.50 -3.65 -12.35
C PRO A 166 -10.53 -2.16 -12.03
N ALA A 167 -11.64 -1.65 -11.48
CA ALA A 167 -11.77 -0.24 -11.10
C ALA A 167 -10.77 0.19 -10.01
N PHE A 168 -10.50 -0.67 -9.02
CA PHE A 168 -9.54 -0.39 -7.96
C PHE A 168 -8.10 -0.46 -8.47
N LEU A 169 -7.80 -1.43 -9.35
CA LEU A 169 -6.49 -1.50 -10.01
C LEU A 169 -6.20 -0.24 -10.85
N GLN A 170 -7.18 0.19 -11.64
CA GLN A 170 -7.11 1.42 -12.43
C GLN A 170 -6.90 2.65 -11.54
N GLN A 171 -7.67 2.75 -10.46
CA GLN A 171 -7.52 3.84 -9.49
C GLN A 171 -6.14 3.84 -8.83
N PHE A 172 -5.65 2.69 -8.37
CA PHE A 172 -4.32 2.57 -7.76
C PHE A 172 -3.23 3.06 -8.71
N VAL A 173 -3.26 2.60 -9.97
CA VAL A 173 -2.28 3.00 -10.99
C VAL A 173 -2.35 4.49 -11.28
N LEU A 174 -3.55 5.06 -11.45
CA LEU A 174 -3.73 6.50 -11.62
C LEU A 174 -3.14 7.29 -10.46
N GLN A 175 -3.43 6.89 -9.22
CA GLN A 175 -2.94 7.57 -8.02
C GLN A 175 -1.41 7.51 -7.91
N VAL A 176 -0.80 6.35 -8.15
CA VAL A 176 0.66 6.16 -8.10
C VAL A 176 1.39 7.09 -9.07
N PHE A 177 0.97 7.11 -10.34
CA PHE A 177 1.60 7.95 -11.35
C PHE A 177 1.29 9.44 -11.13
N CYS A 178 0.07 9.75 -10.70
CA CYS A 178 -0.33 11.11 -10.40
C CYS A 178 0.52 11.68 -9.24
N TYR A 179 0.65 10.94 -8.14
CA TYR A 179 1.48 11.33 -7.01
C TYR A 179 2.93 11.55 -7.43
N GLN A 180 3.50 10.63 -8.21
CA GLN A 180 4.88 10.75 -8.69
C GLN A 180 5.09 12.05 -9.47
N GLN A 181 4.25 12.32 -10.48
CA GLN A 181 4.42 13.48 -11.34
C GLN A 181 4.15 14.78 -10.59
N TRP A 182 3.13 14.81 -9.75
CA TRP A 182 2.83 15.95 -8.87
C TRP A 182 4.00 16.28 -7.93
N HIS A 183 4.57 15.26 -7.28
CA HIS A 183 5.67 15.42 -6.32
C HIS A 183 6.96 15.96 -6.97
N HIS A 184 7.16 15.71 -8.26
CA HIS A 184 8.32 16.19 -9.02
C HIS A 184 8.01 17.44 -9.87
N ASN A 185 6.88 18.12 -9.64
CA ASN A 185 6.48 19.30 -10.40
C ASN A 185 6.64 20.58 -9.56
N ASP A 186 7.37 21.57 -10.06
CA ASP A 186 7.58 22.86 -9.38
C ASP A 186 6.31 23.74 -9.35
N HIS A 187 5.33 23.46 -10.21
CA HIS A 187 4.08 24.19 -10.39
C HIS A 187 2.86 23.32 -10.02
N GLN A 188 2.95 22.64 -8.89
CA GLN A 188 1.96 21.67 -8.38
C GLN A 188 0.49 22.11 -8.54
N GLY A 189 0.17 23.37 -8.25
CA GLY A 189 -1.19 23.88 -8.33
C GLY A 189 -1.73 23.92 -9.76
N SER A 190 -0.94 24.46 -10.70
CA SER A 190 -1.31 24.46 -12.13
C SER A 190 -1.39 23.05 -12.68
N TRP A 191 -0.47 22.18 -12.26
CA TRP A 191 -0.46 20.78 -12.68
C TRP A 191 -1.73 20.04 -12.21
N LEU A 192 -2.14 20.22 -10.95
CA LEU A 192 -3.37 19.61 -10.42
C LEU A 192 -4.63 20.09 -11.14
N GLN A 193 -4.73 21.39 -11.45
CA GLN A 193 -5.87 21.93 -12.21
C GLN A 193 -5.96 21.30 -13.60
N GLU A 194 -4.82 21.16 -14.29
CA GLU A 194 -4.78 20.49 -15.59
C GLU A 194 -5.21 19.02 -15.49
N ARG A 195 -4.73 18.29 -14.46
CA ARG A 195 -5.15 16.90 -14.21
C ARG A 195 -6.64 16.79 -13.91
N LEU A 196 -7.20 17.73 -13.15
CA LEU A 196 -8.63 17.78 -12.85
C LEU A 196 -9.44 17.95 -14.14
N THR A 197 -9.08 18.89 -15.02
CA THR A 197 -9.76 19.05 -16.31
C THR A 197 -9.67 17.79 -17.17
N GLN A 198 -8.48 17.17 -17.27
CA GLN A 198 -8.32 15.99 -18.11
C GLN A 198 -9.01 14.74 -17.54
N SER A 199 -9.25 14.69 -16.23
CA SER A 199 -10.04 13.62 -15.60
C SER A 199 -11.50 13.57 -16.06
N ASP A 200 -12.03 14.64 -16.67
CA ASP A 200 -13.40 14.64 -17.21
C ASP A 200 -13.62 13.64 -18.33
N ALA A 201 -12.54 13.17 -18.98
CA ALA A 201 -12.59 12.13 -19.98
C ALA A 201 -12.83 10.73 -19.38
N LEU A 202 -12.69 10.55 -18.07
CA LEU A 202 -12.91 9.27 -17.40
C LEU A 202 -14.40 8.94 -17.25
N ASN A 203 -14.71 7.65 -17.26
CA ASN A 203 -16.06 7.16 -16.95
C ASN A 203 -16.26 7.00 -15.43
N GLU A 204 -17.51 7.06 -14.98
CA GLU A 204 -17.86 6.74 -13.58
C GLU A 204 -17.74 5.23 -13.30
N PRO A 205 -17.37 4.82 -12.06
CA PRO A 205 -17.09 5.66 -10.89
C PRO A 205 -15.62 6.17 -10.80
N LEU A 206 -14.78 5.81 -11.77
CA LEU A 206 -13.34 6.09 -11.71
C LEU A 206 -13.04 7.59 -11.72
N LYS A 207 -13.82 8.35 -12.51
CA LYS A 207 -13.77 9.83 -12.54
C LYS A 207 -13.91 10.43 -11.14
N THR A 208 -15.02 10.16 -10.46
CA THR A 208 -15.31 10.72 -9.14
C THR A 208 -14.21 10.39 -8.13
N HIS A 209 -13.76 9.13 -8.08
CA HIS A 209 -12.71 8.72 -7.15
C HIS A 209 -11.37 9.38 -7.43
N PHE A 210 -11.02 9.54 -8.71
CA PHE A 210 -9.76 10.19 -9.10
C PHE A 210 -9.78 11.69 -8.80
N GLN A 211 -10.89 12.38 -9.08
CA GLN A 211 -11.06 13.80 -8.74
C GLN A 211 -11.02 14.06 -7.22
N HIS A 212 -11.61 13.16 -6.44
CA HIS A 212 -11.50 13.21 -4.98
C HIS A 212 -10.04 13.06 -4.52
N TYR A 213 -9.29 12.15 -5.13
CA TYR A 213 -7.86 12.00 -4.85
C TYR A 213 -7.05 13.26 -5.19
N LEU A 214 -7.27 13.85 -6.37
CA LEU A 214 -6.61 15.10 -6.78
C LEU A 214 -6.90 16.26 -5.81
N SER A 215 -8.14 16.36 -5.33
CA SER A 215 -8.53 17.33 -4.31
C SER A 215 -7.82 17.13 -2.97
N ARG A 216 -7.52 15.89 -2.59
CA ARG A 216 -6.73 15.60 -1.37
C ARG A 216 -5.26 16.00 -1.52
N LEU A 217 -4.70 15.92 -2.74
CA LEU A 217 -3.34 16.39 -3.00
C LEU A 217 -3.24 17.92 -2.90
N SER A 218 -4.25 18.67 -3.35
CA SER A 218 -4.23 20.14 -3.27
C SER A 218 -4.30 20.66 -1.84
N GLN A 219 -5.05 19.99 -0.95
CA GLN A 219 -5.17 20.37 0.46
C GLN A 219 -3.84 20.31 1.24
N ALA A 220 -2.83 19.62 0.71
CA ALA A 220 -1.51 19.50 1.32
C ALA A 220 -0.51 20.57 0.88
N MET A 221 -0.91 21.50 0.01
CA MET A 221 -0.10 22.64 -0.42
C MET A 221 -0.18 23.85 0.53
N HIS A 222 -0.94 23.73 1.62
CA HIS A 222 -1.12 24.71 2.68
C HIS A 222 -0.72 24.12 4.03
#